data_AF-A0A7S3MK77-F1
#
_entry.id   AF-A0A7S3MK77-F1
#
_cell.length_a   1.000
_cell.length_b   1.000
_cell.length_c   1.000
_cell.angle_alpha   90.00
_cell.angle_beta   90.00
_cell.angle_gamma   90.00
#
_symmetry.space_group_name_H-M   'P 1'
#
loop_
_entity.id
_entity.type
_entity.pdbx_description
1 polymer ?
#
loop_
_entity_poly.entity_id
_entity_poly.type
_entity_poly.pdbx_seq_one_letter_code
_entity_poly.pdbx_strand_id
1 'polypeptide(L)'
;MILNDKMSFDASHADTEIILQAMFIKNYLQQNNQNVNICMQLLKPESNLNYHLSLEQEVVKKDQIVCIEQIKFSLMAKSCLCPGLVTLISNIIQSSGDPDEELQEKDQ
;
A
#
# COMPACT_ATOMS: atom_id res chain seq x y z
N MET A 1 -7.47 1.98 -5.40
CA MET A 1 -6.23 2.00 -4.61
C MET A 1 -6.43 3.02 -3.50
N ILE A 2 -6.19 2.65 -2.24
CA ILE A 2 -6.37 3.54 -1.08
C ILE A 2 -4.99 3.87 -0.53
N LEU A 3 -4.65 5.15 -0.49
CA LEU A 3 -3.33 5.64 -0.10
C LEU A 3 -3.41 6.29 1.29
N ASN A 4 -2.41 6.02 2.12
CA ASN A 4 -2.28 6.64 3.43
C ASN A 4 -1.23 7.75 3.42
N ASP A 5 -1.43 8.79 4.21
CA ASP A 5 -0.45 9.84 4.44
C ASP A 5 0.69 9.31 5.33
N LYS A 6 1.89 9.25 4.75
CA LYS A 6 3.11 8.80 5.45
C LYS A 6 3.55 9.76 6.55
N MET A 7 3.14 11.02 6.50
CA MET A 7 3.54 12.07 7.45
C MET A 7 2.51 12.33 8.53
N SER A 8 1.48 11.48 8.65
CA SER A 8 0.47 11.58 9.68
C SER A 8 1.09 11.59 11.08
N PHE A 9 0.62 12.47 11.96
CA PHE A 9 1.11 12.57 13.33
C PHE A 9 0.86 11.27 14.13
N ASP A 10 -0.29 10.63 13.92
CA ASP A 10 -0.61 9.33 14.49
C ASP A 10 -0.86 8.30 13.39
N ALA A 11 0.16 7.50 13.11
CA ALA A 11 0.11 6.44 12.11
C ALA A 11 -0.94 5.36 12.42
N SER A 12 -1.23 5.08 13.70
CA SER A 12 -2.24 4.08 14.06
C SER A 12 -3.66 4.57 13.75
N HIS A 13 -3.92 5.85 14.02
CA HIS A 13 -5.20 6.47 13.69
C HIS A 13 -5.40 6.52 12.17
N ALA A 14 -4.40 7.00 11.43
CA ALA A 14 -4.44 7.08 9.97
C ALA A 14 -4.67 5.70 9.32
N ASP A 15 -3.99 4.65 9.79
CA ASP A 15 -4.23 3.28 9.32
C ASP A 15 -5.66 2.80 9.61
N THR A 16 -6.23 3.17 10.76
CA THR A 16 -7.60 2.79 11.12
C THR A 16 -8.62 3.42 10.16
N GLU A 17 -8.44 4.70 9.80
CA GLU A 17 -9.30 5.36 8.81
C GLU A 17 -9.26 4.66 7.45
N ILE A 18 -8.07 4.28 6.99
CA ILE A 18 -7.87 3.57 5.72
C ILE A 18 -8.54 2.19 5.75
N ILE A 19 -8.40 1.46 6.86
CA ILE A 19 -9.05 0.16 7.04
C ILE A 19 -10.57 0.31 7.04
N LEU A 20 -11.12 1.33 7.70
CA LEU A 20 -12.57 1.59 7.70
C LEU A 20 -13.09 1.95 6.30
N GLN A 21 -12.35 2.76 5.54
CA GLN A 21 -12.68 3.06 4.15
C GLN A 21 -12.67 1.79 3.28
N ALA A 22 -11.66 0.94 3.45
CA ALA A 22 -11.57 -0.34 2.75
C ALA A 22 -12.75 -1.26 3.10
N MET A 23 -13.15 -1.33 4.37
CA MET A 23 -14.33 -2.07 4.81
C MET A 23 -15.61 -1.56 4.16
N PHE A 24 -15.82 -0.25 4.15
CA PHE A 24 -17.02 0.36 3.56
C PHE A 24 -17.12 0.03 2.07
N ILE A 25 -16.02 0.20 1.33
CA ILE A 25 -15.95 -0.12 -0.09
C ILE A 25 -16.22 -1.61 -0.31
N LYS A 26 -15.63 -2.50 0.51
CA LYS A 26 -15.81 -3.94 0.36
C LYS A 26 -17.26 -4.37 0.62
N ASN A 27 -17.89 -3.82 1.66
CA ASN A 27 -19.30 -4.09 1.98
C ASN A 27 -20.21 -3.66 0.81
N TYR A 28 -19.97 -2.46 0.25
CA TYR A 28 -20.70 -1.99 -0.92
C TYR A 28 -20.54 -2.90 -2.14
N LEU A 29 -19.32 -3.36 -2.42
CA LEU A 29 -19.04 -4.27 -3.54
C LEU A 29 -19.65 -5.66 -3.34
N GLN A 30 -19.67 -6.16 -2.10
CA GLN A 30 -20.30 -7.43 -1.74
C GLN A 30 -21.81 -7.40 -1.99
N GLN A 31 -22.49 -6.30 -1.67
CA GLN A 31 -23.91 -6.13 -1.98
C GLN A 31 -24.20 -6.15 -3.49
N ASN A 32 -23.26 -5.69 -4.31
CA ASN A 32 -23.38 -5.66 -5.77
C ASN A 32 -22.84 -6.94 -6.46
N ASN A 33 -22.46 -7.98 -5.70
CA ASN A 33 -21.84 -9.22 -6.21
C ASN A 33 -20.59 -8.97 -7.08
N GLN A 34 -19.86 -7.89 -6.83
CA GLN A 34 -18.63 -7.57 -7.57
C GLN A 34 -17.40 -8.04 -6.78
N ASN A 35 -16.57 -8.86 -7.41
CA ASN A 35 -15.33 -9.35 -6.82
C ASN A 35 -14.16 -8.46 -7.25
N VAL A 36 -13.99 -7.31 -6.59
CA VAL A 36 -12.90 -6.37 -6.85
C VAL A 36 -11.84 -6.47 -5.75
N ASN A 37 -10.58 -6.50 -6.17
CA ASN A 37 -9.44 -6.52 -5.27
C ASN A 37 -9.07 -5.09 -4.87
N ILE A 38 -8.93 -4.87 -3.56
CA ILE A 38 -8.51 -3.60 -3.01
C ILE A 38 -6.99 -3.65 -2.80
N CYS A 39 -6.29 -2.64 -3.33
CA CYS A 39 -4.91 -2.36 -2.97
C CYS A 39 -4.88 -1.19 -2.00
N MET A 40 -4.28 -1.39 -0.82
CA MET A 40 -4.20 -0.39 0.24
C MET A 40 -2.79 -0.26 0.80
N GLN A 41 -2.46 0.95 1.27
CA GLN A 41 -1.22 1.24 1.98
C GLN A 41 -1.47 1.36 3.48
N LEU A 42 -0.71 0.61 4.29
CA LEU A 42 -0.68 0.73 5.74
C LEU A 42 0.71 1.17 6.20
N LEU A 43 0.78 1.91 7.29
CA LEU A 43 2.03 2.39 7.86
C LEU A 43 2.62 1.32 8.77
N LYS A 44 1.84 0.85 9.75
CA LYS A 44 2.30 -0.06 10.80
C LYS A 44 2.02 -1.53 10.50
N PRO A 45 2.89 -2.47 10.94
CA PRO A 45 2.66 -3.90 10.79
C PRO A 45 1.45 -4.40 11.57
N GLU A 46 1.15 -3.83 12.74
CA GLU A 46 0.03 -4.25 13.59
C GLU A 46 -1.33 -3.98 12.92
N SER A 47 -1.41 -2.90 12.14
CA SER A 47 -2.60 -2.52 11.39
C SER A 47 -3.01 -3.58 10.36
N ASN A 48 -2.05 -4.34 9.83
CA ASN A 48 -2.31 -5.43 8.90
C ASN A 48 -3.13 -6.55 9.58
N LEU A 49 -2.80 -6.90 10.82
CA LEU A 49 -3.57 -7.85 11.61
C LEU A 49 -5.00 -7.36 11.86
N ASN A 50 -5.15 -6.07 12.20
CA ASN A 50 -6.47 -5.47 12.42
C ASN A 50 -7.36 -5.60 11.18
N TYR A 51 -6.80 -5.41 9.99
CA TYR A 51 -7.55 -5.59 8.74
C TYR A 51 -7.99 -7.04 8.53
N HIS A 52 -7.09 -8.02 8.73
CA HIS A 52 -7.42 -9.44 8.60
C HIS A 52 -8.47 -9.94 9.60
N LEU A 53 -8.51 -9.38 10.81
CA LEU A 53 -9.51 -9.73 11.82
C LEU A 53 -10.88 -9.08 11.54
N SER A 54 -10.91 -8.00 10.76
CA SER A 54 -12.14 -7.23 10.55
C SER A 54 -13.01 -7.72 9.40
N LEU A 55 -12.48 -8.56 8.51
CA LEU A 55 -13.20 -9.12 7.37
C LEU A 55 -13.07 -10.65 7.32
N GLU A 56 -14.00 -11.29 6.62
CA GLU A 56 -13.93 -12.73 6.35
C GLU A 56 -12.68 -13.09 5.53
N GLN A 57 -11.99 -14.17 5.92
CA GLN A 57 -10.69 -14.54 5.35
C GLN A 57 -10.72 -14.79 3.84
N GLU A 58 -11.84 -15.27 3.28
CA GLU A 58 -11.95 -15.50 1.83
C GLU A 58 -12.00 -14.19 1.02
N VAL A 59 -12.55 -13.14 1.62
CA VAL A 59 -12.73 -11.81 1.03
C VAL A 59 -11.41 -11.05 1.01
N VAL A 60 -10.59 -11.25 2.05
CA VAL A 60 -9.28 -10.58 2.24
C VAL A 60 -8.15 -11.24 1.45
N LYS A 61 -8.22 -12.54 1.16
CA LYS A 61 -7.12 -13.29 0.49
C LYS A 61 -6.69 -12.72 -0.88
N LYS A 62 -7.55 -11.95 -1.54
CA LYS A 62 -7.26 -11.35 -2.85
C LYS A 62 -6.79 -9.89 -2.78
N ASP A 63 -6.91 -9.26 -1.60
CA ASP A 63 -6.57 -7.86 -1.42
C ASP A 63 -5.05 -7.70 -1.23
N GLN A 64 -4.49 -6.63 -1.79
CA GLN A 64 -3.06 -6.34 -1.72
C GLN A 64 -2.80 -5.27 -0.67
N ILE A 65 -2.04 -5.65 0.36
CA ILE A 65 -1.73 -4.75 1.48
C ILE A 65 -0.24 -4.42 1.43
N VAL A 66 0.08 -3.15 1.20
CA VAL A 66 1.45 -2.64 1.20
C VAL A 66 1.73 -2.00 2.55
N CYS A 67 2.43 -2.73 3.43
CA CYS A 67 2.86 -2.20 4.72
C CYS A 67 4.23 -1.54 4.63
N ILE A 68 4.28 -0.21 4.81
CA ILE A 68 5.47 0.61 4.59
C ILE A 68 6.59 0.26 5.58
N GLU A 69 6.29 0.14 6.86
CA GLU A 69 7.31 -0.18 7.86
C GLU A 69 7.87 -1.58 7.69
N GLN A 70 7.04 -2.57 7.36
CA GLN A 70 7.50 -3.94 7.10
C GLN A 70 8.50 -3.98 5.95
N ILE A 71 8.19 -3.33 4.82
CA ILE A 71 9.08 -3.29 3.66
C ILE A 71 10.37 -2.54 4.02
N LYS A 72 10.26 -1.38 4.67
CA LYS A 72 11.40 -0.56 5.09
C LYS A 72 12.36 -1.35 5.98
N PHE A 73 11.86 -1.96 7.06
CA PHE A 73 12.69 -2.71 8.00
C PHE A 73 13.22 -4.01 7.40
N SER A 74 12.45 -4.68 6.54
CA SER A 74 12.91 -5.88 5.83
C SER A 74 14.07 -5.58 4.88
N LEU A 75 13.97 -4.52 4.07
CA LEU A 75 15.06 -4.10 3.17
C LEU A 75 16.29 -3.65 3.96
N MET A 76 16.11 -2.92 5.07
CA MET A 76 17.20 -2.51 5.94
C MET A 76 17.94 -3.73 6.53
N ALA A 77 17.20 -4.69 7.08
CA ALA A 77 17.77 -5.91 7.65
C ALA A 77 18.53 -6.75 6.60
N LYS A 78 17.97 -6.91 5.40
CA LYS A 78 18.62 -7.66 4.32
C LYS A 78 19.84 -6.93 3.74
N SER A 79 19.87 -5.59 3.80
CA SER A 79 21.03 -4.81 3.39
C SER A 79 22.24 -5.01 4.31
N CYS A 80 22.04 -5.48 5.55
CA CYS A 80 23.14 -5.90 6.43
C CYS A 80 23.86 -7.17 5.92
N LEU A 81 23.19 -8.01 5.13
CA LEU A 81 23.79 -9.22 4.54
C LEU A 81 24.48 -8.91 3.21
N CYS A 82 23.90 -8.01 2.42
CA CYS A 82 24.44 -7.60 1.12
C CYS A 82 24.29 -6.08 0.96
N PRO A 83 25.38 -5.30 1.09
CA PRO A 83 25.35 -3.87 0.85
C PRO A 83 24.87 -3.55 -0.57
N GLY A 84 23.98 -2.55 -0.71
CA GLY A 84 23.42 -2.14 -2.00
C GLY A 84 22.14 -2.89 -2.41
N LEU A 85 21.71 -3.91 -1.66
CA LEU A 85 20.48 -4.66 -1.95
C LEU A 85 19.22 -3.77 -1.94
N VAL A 86 19.10 -2.85 -0.96
CA VAL A 86 17.99 -1.88 -0.91
C VAL A 86 17.91 -1.07 -2.20
N THR A 87 19.04 -0.55 -2.69
CA THR A 87 19.11 0.25 -3.92
C THR A 87 18.72 -0.57 -5.14
N LEU A 88 19.22 -1.80 -5.24
CA LEU A 88 18.86 -2.71 -6.33
C LEU A 88 17.35 -2.96 -6.37
N ILE A 89 16.74 -3.32 -5.23
CA ILE A 89 15.29 -3.59 -5.15
C ILE A 89 14.48 -2.33 -5.48
N SER A 90 14.87 -1.17 -4.94
CA SER A 90 14.20 0.09 -5.22
C SER A 90 14.21 0.43 -6.72
N ASN A 91 15.35 0.24 -7.39
CA ASN A 91 15.47 0.49 -8.83
C ASN A 91 14.66 -0.49 -9.68
N ILE A 92 14.43 -1.73 -9.22
CA ILE A 92 13.56 -2.68 -9.93
C ILE A 92 12.09 -2.27 -9.86
N ILE A 93 11.67 -1.73 -8.71
CA ILE A 93 10.27 -1.32 -8.48
C ILE A 93 9.98 0.01 -9.18
N GLN A 94 10.98 0.90 -9.24
CA GLN A 94 10.84 2.21 -9.87
C GLN A 94 10.90 2.08 -11.40
N SER A 95 9.79 2.41 -12.06
CA SER A 95 9.79 2.60 -13.52
C SER A 95 10.76 3.72 -13.89
N SER A 96 11.65 3.44 -14.85
CA SER A 96 12.75 4.34 -15.26
C SER A 96 12.51 5.01 -16.61
N GLY A 97 11.25 5.12 -17.04
CA GLY A 97 10.89 5.85 -18.26
C GLY A 97 11.08 7.37 -18.08
N ASP A 98 11.52 8.05 -19.14
CA ASP A 98 11.48 9.51 -19.21
C ASP A 98 10.02 9.98 -19.10
N PRO A 99 9.72 11.05 -18.34
CA PRO A 99 8.39 11.62 -18.31
C PRO A 99 8.02 12.06 -19.74
N ASP A 100 6.85 11.63 -20.22
CA ASP A 100 6.35 11.93 -21.57
C ASP A 100 6.54 13.43 -21.89
N GLU A 101 7.27 13.72 -22.96
CA GLU A 101 7.55 15.08 -23.47
C GLU A 101 6.26 15.85 -23.87
N GLU A 102 5.09 15.20 -23.86
CA GLU A 102 3.81 15.74 -24.33
C GLU A 102 3.14 16.79 -23.43
N LEU A 103 3.71 17.12 -22.25
CA LEU A 103 3.17 18.17 -21.37
C LEU A 103 3.85 19.54 -21.52
N GLN A 104 4.85 19.69 -22.38
CA GLN A 104 5.60 20.96 -22.53
C GLN A 104 5.07 21.92 -23.61
N GLU A 105 4.11 21.52 -24.47
CA GLU A 105 3.63 22.39 -25.57
C GLU A 105 2.40 23.26 -25.25
N LYS A 106 1.89 23.32 -24.01
CA LYS A 106 0.71 24.13 -23.69
C LYS A 106 0.95 25.52 -23.07
N ASP A 107 2.21 25.92 -22.89
CA ASP A 107 2.56 27.23 -22.32
C ASP A 107 3.46 28.07 -23.25
N GLN A 108 3.26 28.01 -24.57
CA GLN A 108 3.92 28.92 -25.53
C GLN A 108 2.94 29.78 -26.33
#